data_AF-A0A958GSK5-F1
#
_entry.id   AF-A0A958GSK5-F1
#
_cell.length_a   1.000
_cell.length_b   1.000
_cell.length_c   1.000
_cell.angle_alpha   90.00
_cell.angle_beta   90.00
_cell.angle_gamma   90.00
#
_symmetry.space_group_name_H-M   'P 1'
#
loop_
_entity.id
_entity.type
_entity.pdbx_description
1 polymer ?
#
loop_
_entity_poly.entity_id
_entity_poly.type
_entity_poly.pdbx_seq_one_letter_code
_entity_poly.pdbx_strand_id
1 'polypeptide(L)'
;AEWARRNREHLAAAAAYGQSLLVAATARGLASYWSSGGVLAEARALAICGVPAGQALLGALFFFPEPAPGDEVVTGKLRPQRRPAEAWLRRVAAADLS
;
A
#
# COMPACT_ATOMS: atom_id res chain seq x y z
N ALA A 1 -0.91 15.78 -20.47
CA ALA A 1 -1.05 14.38 -20.92
C ALA A 1 0.12 13.50 -20.47
N GLU A 2 1.37 13.88 -20.80
CA GLU A 2 2.56 13.10 -20.44
C GLU A 2 2.91 13.14 -18.93
N TRP A 3 2.76 14.29 -18.29
CA TRP A 3 2.95 14.46 -16.83
C TRP A 3 2.06 13.53 -15.99
N ALA A 4 0.78 13.40 -16.37
CA ALA A 4 -0.16 12.50 -15.73
C ALA A 4 0.18 11.00 -15.96
N ARG A 5 0.89 10.69 -17.06
CA ARG A 5 1.34 9.33 -17.38
C ARG A 5 2.59 8.95 -16.58
N ARG A 6 3.59 9.83 -16.50
CA ARG A 6 4.80 9.62 -15.69
C ARG A 6 4.48 9.48 -14.20
N ASN A 7 3.55 10.29 -13.69
CA ASN A 7 3.06 10.12 -12.31
C ASN A 7 2.39 8.76 -12.10
N ARG A 8 1.68 8.23 -13.10
CA ARG A 8 1.03 6.91 -12.99
C ARG A 8 2.04 5.76 -12.92
N GLU A 9 3.08 5.80 -13.74
CA GLU A 9 4.15 4.79 -13.72
C GLU A 9 4.88 4.79 -12.38
N HIS A 10 5.23 5.98 -11.84
CA HIS A 10 5.86 6.10 -10.53
C HIS A 10 4.93 5.63 -9.40
N LEU A 11 3.64 5.98 -9.45
CA LEU A 11 2.64 5.50 -8.48
C LEU A 11 2.52 3.98 -8.51
N ALA A 12 2.43 3.38 -9.70
CA ALA A 12 2.34 1.93 -9.86
C ALA A 12 3.60 1.23 -9.32
N ALA A 13 4.78 1.75 -9.65
CA ALA A 13 6.05 1.21 -9.16
C ALA A 13 6.16 1.29 -7.63
N ALA A 14 5.82 2.43 -7.04
CA ALA A 14 5.86 2.62 -5.59
C ALA A 14 4.84 1.74 -4.86
N ALA A 15 3.63 1.58 -5.41
CA ALA A 15 2.62 0.67 -4.86
C ALA A 15 3.07 -0.79 -4.92
N ALA A 16 3.65 -1.23 -6.05
CA ALA A 16 4.20 -2.58 -6.20
C ALA A 16 5.37 -2.84 -5.23
N TYR A 17 6.25 -1.84 -5.05
CA TYR A 17 7.33 -1.89 -4.07
C TYR A 17 6.77 -2.03 -2.64
N GLY A 18 5.80 -1.20 -2.26
CA GLY A 18 5.15 -1.27 -0.96
C GLY A 18 4.51 -2.62 -0.68
N GLN A 19 3.79 -3.17 -1.65
CA GLN A 19 3.20 -4.52 -1.55
C GLN A 19 4.28 -5.59 -1.38
N SER A 20 5.39 -5.48 -2.09
CA SER A 20 6.51 -6.43 -1.98
C SER A 20 7.12 -6.42 -0.58
N LEU A 21 7.27 -5.24 0.04
CA LEU A 21 7.73 -5.11 1.42
C LEU A 21 6.77 -5.74 2.43
N LEU A 22 5.45 -5.54 2.27
CA LEU A 22 4.44 -6.12 3.16
C LEU A 22 4.43 -7.66 3.09
N VAL A 23 4.59 -8.22 1.89
CA VAL A 23 4.72 -9.67 1.69
C VAL A 23 6.01 -10.17 2.35
N ALA A 24 7.13 -9.47 2.15
CA ALA A 24 8.42 -9.83 2.75
C ALA A 24 8.42 -9.75 4.29
N ALA A 25 7.69 -8.80 4.87
CA ALA A 25 7.47 -8.68 6.31
C ALA A 25 6.66 -9.85 6.85
N THR A 26 5.56 -10.22 6.16
CA THR A 26 4.74 -11.38 6.51
C THR A 26 5.58 -12.67 6.49
N ALA A 27 6.42 -12.86 5.47
CA ALA A 27 7.33 -14.00 5.38
C ALA A 27 8.35 -14.07 6.53
N ARG A 28 8.62 -12.94 7.19
CA ARG A 28 9.51 -12.81 8.37
C ARG A 28 8.76 -12.84 9.70
N GLY A 29 7.44 -13.07 9.70
CA GLY A 29 6.62 -13.05 10.91
C GLY A 29 6.35 -11.65 11.47
N LEU A 30 6.68 -10.58 10.74
CA LEU A 30 6.44 -9.21 11.16
C LEU A 30 5.02 -8.79 10.82
N ALA A 31 4.27 -8.35 11.83
CA ALA A 31 3.02 -7.64 11.59
C ALA A 31 3.33 -6.32 10.87
N SER A 32 2.52 -6.00 9.86
CA SER A 32 2.73 -4.78 9.07
C SER A 32 1.43 -4.21 8.55
N TYR A 33 1.44 -2.90 8.27
CA TYR A 33 0.28 -2.14 7.80
C TYR A 33 0.72 -0.98 6.90
N TRP A 34 -0.08 -0.69 5.87
CA TRP A 34 0.06 0.50 5.03
C TRP A 34 -1.03 1.51 5.38
N SER A 35 -0.68 2.78 5.51
CA SER A 35 -1.63 3.91 5.59
C SER A 35 -1.36 4.95 4.52
N SER A 36 -2.40 5.46 3.86
CA SER A 36 -2.34 6.62 2.95
C SER A 36 -3.22 7.77 3.44
N GLY A 37 -3.39 7.90 4.77
CA GLY A 37 -4.27 8.92 5.37
C GLY A 37 -3.85 10.35 5.00
N GLY A 38 -4.83 11.25 4.87
CA GLY A 38 -4.62 12.63 4.41
C GLY A 38 -3.62 13.44 5.24
N VAL A 39 -3.39 13.05 6.50
CA VAL A 39 -2.35 13.63 7.37
C VAL A 39 -0.95 13.59 6.76
N LEU A 40 -0.66 12.60 5.91
CA LEU A 40 0.63 12.44 5.24
C LEU A 40 0.87 13.45 4.11
N ALA A 41 -0.19 14.12 3.63
CA ALA A 41 -0.09 15.19 2.66
C ALA A 41 0.12 16.56 3.31
N GLU A 42 0.03 16.66 4.64
CA GLU A 42 0.16 17.93 5.35
C GLU A 42 1.62 18.39 5.42
N ALA A 43 1.85 19.71 5.32
CA ALA A 43 3.19 20.29 5.29
C ALA A 43 4.07 19.86 6.47
N ARG A 44 3.48 19.71 7.67
CA ARG A 44 4.20 19.21 8.86
C ARG A 44 4.74 17.79 8.68
N ALA A 45 3.98 16.90 8.05
CA ALA A 45 4.38 15.51 7.86
C ALA A 45 5.49 15.41 6.81
N LEU A 46 5.36 16.17 5.71
CA LEU A 46 6.40 16.28 4.70
C LEU A 46 7.71 16.83 5.29
N ALA A 47 7.63 17.84 6.16
CA ALA A 47 8.79 18.43 6.82
C ALA A 47 9.49 17.43 7.77
N ILE A 48 8.72 16.72 8.61
CA ILE A 48 9.26 15.68 9.52
C ILE A 48 9.97 14.57 8.72
N CYS A 49 9.39 14.16 7.60
CA CYS A 49 9.94 13.13 6.73
C CYS A 49 11.05 13.64 5.79
N GLY A 50 11.38 14.93 5.81
CA GLY A 50 12.39 15.52 4.93
C GLY A 50 12.05 15.43 3.45
N VAL A 51 10.76 15.44 3.09
CA VAL A 51 10.29 15.28 1.72
C VAL A 51 10.48 16.59 0.95
N PRO A 52 11.25 16.60 -0.16
CA PRO A 52 11.50 17.82 -0.92
C PRO A 52 10.26 18.42 -1.57
N ALA A 53 10.30 19.72 -1.84
CA ALA A 53 9.28 20.40 -2.63
C ALA A 53 9.12 19.72 -4.01
N GLY A 54 7.87 19.52 -4.43
CA GLY A 54 7.55 18.84 -5.69
C GLY A 54 7.51 17.31 -5.61
N GLN A 55 7.78 16.71 -4.44
CA GLN A 55 7.52 15.29 -4.17
C GLN A 55 6.25 15.11 -3.33
N ALA A 56 5.77 13.87 -3.24
CA ALA A 56 4.60 13.51 -2.46
C ALA A 56 4.84 12.22 -1.66
N LEU A 57 4.32 12.18 -0.43
CA LEU A 57 4.19 10.93 0.32
C LEU A 57 2.97 10.18 -0.16
N LEU A 58 3.17 8.97 -0.66
CA LEU A 58 2.08 8.10 -1.12
C LEU A 58 1.42 7.33 0.03
N GLY A 59 2.20 7.06 1.07
CA GLY A 59 1.78 6.33 2.25
C GLY A 59 2.93 6.10 3.20
N ALA A 60 2.60 5.56 4.36
CA ALA A 60 3.53 5.10 5.38
C ALA A 60 3.35 3.60 5.60
N LEU A 61 4.47 2.90 5.72
CA LEU A 61 4.54 1.49 6.09
C LEU A 61 4.93 1.39 7.56
N PHE A 62 4.13 0.64 8.31
CA PHE A 62 4.39 0.35 9.71
C PHE A 62 4.79 -1.12 9.81
N PHE A 63 5.89 -1.38 10.53
CA PHE A 63 6.37 -2.72 10.85
C PHE A 63 6.44 -2.83 12.36
N PHE A 64 5.85 -3.88 12.90
CA PHE A 64 5.79 -4.12 14.33
C PHE A 64 6.68 -5.32 14.67
N PRO A 65 7.35 -5.30 15.83
CA PRO A 65 8.04 -6.47 16.34
C PRO A 65 7.05 -7.61 16.63
N GLU A 66 7.58 -8.78 16.98
CA GLU A 66 6.75 -9.86 17.47
C GLU A 66 6.02 -9.42 18.75
N PRO A 67 4.70 -9.66 18.87
CA PRO A 67 3.92 -9.23 20.03
C PRO A 67 4.43 -9.92 21.30
N ALA A 68 4.60 -9.15 22.37
CA ALA A 68 4.95 -9.65 23.68
C ALA A 68 3.70 -10.20 24.42
N PRO A 69 3.87 -11.05 25.45
CA PRO A 69 2.76 -11.47 26.29
C PRO A 69 2.03 -10.26 26.89
N GLY A 70 0.72 -10.16 26.61
CA GLY A 70 -0.12 -9.04 27.05
C GLY A 70 -0.40 -7.98 25.98
N ASP A 71 0.27 -8.03 24.84
CA ASP A 71 -0.02 -7.14 23.72
C ASP A 71 -1.37 -7.47 23.06
N GLU A 72 -2.16 -6.43 22.78
CA GLU A 72 -3.37 -6.55 21.97
C GLU A 72 -3.04 -6.40 20.48
N VAL A 73 -3.27 -7.44 19.69
CA VAL A 73 -3.11 -7.40 18.23
C VAL A 73 -4.41 -6.98 17.56
N VAL A 74 -4.50 -5.71 17.18
CA VAL A 74 -5.64 -5.18 16.43
C VAL A 74 -5.47 -5.42 14.94
N THR A 75 -6.39 -6.18 14.35
CA THR A 75 -6.39 -6.44 12.90
C THR A 75 -7.32 -5.49 12.14
N GLY A 76 -7.09 -5.35 10.83
CA GLY A 76 -7.88 -4.45 9.99
C GLY A 76 -9.38 -4.81 9.98
N LYS A 77 -10.22 -3.85 10.38
CA LYS A 77 -11.70 -4.00 10.48
C LYS A 77 -12.37 -4.48 9.19
N LEU A 78 -11.76 -4.19 8.04
CA LEU A 78 -12.28 -4.51 6.71
C LEU A 78 -11.71 -5.82 6.13
N ARG A 79 -10.85 -6.53 6.87
CA ARG A 79 -10.29 -7.81 6.43
C ARG A 79 -11.36 -8.82 5.96
N PRO A 80 -12.52 -8.99 6.62
CA PRO A 80 -13.56 -9.90 6.16
C PRO A 80 -14.43 -9.34 5.01
N GLN A 81 -14.29 -8.06 4.65
CA GLN A 81 -15.15 -7.39 3.66
C GLN A 81 -14.57 -7.44 2.23
N ARG A 82 -13.62 -8.34 1.96
CA ARG A 82 -13.11 -8.50 0.59
C ARG A 82 -14.24 -8.99 -0.31
N ARG A 83 -14.50 -8.27 -1.40
CA ARG A 83 -15.47 -8.70 -2.41
C ARG A 83 -15.00 -10.00 -3.10
N PRO A 84 -15.94 -10.85 -3.55
CA PRO A 84 -15.61 -12.04 -4.35
C PRO A 84 -14.74 -11.69 -5.56
N ALA A 85 -13.93 -12.66 -6.03
CA ALA A 85 -12.98 -12.44 -7.11
C ALA A 85 -13.66 -11.97 -8.39
N GLU A 86 -14.84 -12.51 -8.67
CA GLU A 86 -15.69 -12.24 -9.82
C GLU A 86 -16.11 -10.76 -9.91
N ALA A 87 -16.10 -10.03 -8.78
CA ALA A 87 -16.44 -8.61 -8.76
C ALA A 87 -15.34 -7.72 -9.37
N TRP A 88 -14.13 -8.24 -9.58
CA TRP A 88 -12.99 -7.50 -10.12
C TRP A 88 -12.16 -8.30 -11.14
N LEU A 89 -12.55 -9.54 -11.44
CA LEU A 89 -11.92 -10.40 -12.43
C LEU A 89 -12.91 -10.72 -13.55
N ARG A 90 -12.51 -10.44 -14.79
CA ARG A 90 -13.20 -10.91 -16.00
C ARG A 90 -12.34 -11.99 -16.66
N ARG A 91 -12.93 -13.15 -16.89
CA ARG A 91 -12.33 -14.20 -17.71
C ARG A 91 -12.65 -13.91 -19.18
N VAL A 92 -11.64 -14.02 -20.03
CA VAL A 92 -11.77 -13.92 -21.49
C VAL A 92 -11.14 -15.16 -22.09
N ALA A 93 -11.74 -15.72 -23.14
CA ALA A 93 -11.11 -16.82 -23.85
C ALA A 93 -9.98 -16.27 -24.72
N ALA A 94 -8.92 -17.05 -24.92
CA ALA A 94 -7.85 -16.65 -25.84
C ALA A 94 -8.37 -16.40 -27.27
N ALA A 95 -9.44 -17.11 -27.67
CA ALA A 95 -10.14 -16.91 -28.95
C ALA A 95 -10.88 -15.56 -29.05
N ASP A 96 -11.10 -14.84 -27.94
CA ASP A 96 -11.71 -13.51 -27.94
C ASP A 96 -10.66 -12.39 -28.18
N LEU A 97 -9.37 -12.75 -28.24
CA LEU A 97 -8.24 -11.82 -28.40
C LEU A 97 -7.62 -11.85 -29.82
N SER A 98 -8.11 -12.74 -30.68
CA SER A 98 -7.74 -12.86 -32.10
C SER A 98 -8.72 -12.08 -32.97
#